data_AF-A0A2T6LGY5-F1
#
_entry.id   AF-A0A2T6LGY5-F1
#
_cell.length_a   1.000
_cell.length_b   1.000
_cell.length_c   1.000
_cell.angle_alpha   90.00
_cell.angle_beta   90.00
_cell.angle_gamma   90.00
#
_symmetry.space_group_name_H-M   'P 1'
#
loop_
_entity.id
_entity.type
_entity.pdbx_description
1 polymer ?
#
loop_
_entity_poly.entity_id
_entity_poly.type
_entity_poly.pdbx_seq_one_letter_code
_entity_poly.pdbx_strand_id
1 'polypeptide(L)'
;MDREALETLLRAGLPLQHEQARLELVEPGLDLASDGSVLVRLCLHNDRTGESGEQTVQLVPATQDPERAYAFVQAWVQSLPSLLACVVDRSGGRSVAPSMLEFPQLALEQSQARTTAEFVEQLTDPSIVRVWAAAADAANTAEWVADVCQDLRLSKHATALAALCRTGIELTPRSDGTSAGRTHLGGVPDLPPGAVWPHRRGHAMTLLAQIDLTEATRCDDDQLLPSAGLLQIFADLTSGTGWDDAAHGPGLLVMTQPPDTRELVATPPPTGAEALPRRAVSTSVDVSLPPLDSPFYRDLTDLDLTGADPTAPSAEFAAFGEFLDEFHPPLDDDDRPRHRLLGYADPLQNDPWEQCATAEPDVAPAQWQLLAQLDSEPDAQLGDNGLVYVLIPRDALSAGDFTRARGVWQMH
;
A
#
# COMPACT_ATOMS: atom_id res chain seq x y z
N MET A 1 -16.26 34.97 -5.50
CA MET A 1 -15.85 34.32 -6.77
C MET A 1 -17.01 34.41 -7.75
N ASP A 2 -16.73 34.49 -9.04
CA ASP A 2 -17.75 34.50 -10.10
C ASP A 2 -18.09 33.06 -10.51
N ARG A 3 -19.37 32.69 -10.42
CA ARG A 3 -19.88 31.36 -10.74
C ARG A 3 -19.66 31.01 -12.20
N GLU A 4 -19.96 31.93 -13.11
CA GLU A 4 -19.91 31.68 -14.56
C GLU A 4 -18.46 31.47 -15.01
N ALA A 5 -17.52 32.23 -14.44
CA ALA A 5 -16.10 32.07 -14.67
C ALA A 5 -15.58 30.70 -14.19
N LEU A 6 -16.02 30.22 -13.02
CA LEU A 6 -15.63 28.91 -12.48
C LEU A 6 -16.23 27.76 -13.29
N GLU A 7 -17.50 27.86 -13.68
CA GLU A 7 -18.14 26.85 -14.56
C GLU A 7 -17.43 26.77 -15.92
N THR A 8 -17.08 27.91 -16.51
CA THR A 8 -16.33 27.96 -17.78
C THR A 8 -14.96 27.30 -17.64
N LEU A 9 -14.27 27.56 -16.54
CA LEU A 9 -12.96 26.99 -16.24
C LEU A 9 -13.01 25.47 -16.07
N LEU A 10 -13.97 24.95 -15.30
CA LEU A 10 -14.15 23.50 -15.10
C LEU A 10 -14.47 22.79 -16.42
N ARG A 11 -15.37 23.36 -17.24
CA ARG A 11 -15.72 22.82 -18.57
C ARG A 11 -14.54 22.85 -19.56
N ALA A 12 -13.55 23.71 -19.35
CA ALA A 12 -12.39 23.78 -20.22
C ALA A 12 -11.37 22.65 -19.92
N GLY A 13 -11.33 22.14 -18.69
CA GLY A 13 -10.42 21.05 -18.30
C GLY A 13 -11.05 19.67 -18.23
N LEU A 14 -12.38 19.56 -18.37
CA LEU A 14 -13.13 18.30 -18.33
C LEU A 14 -13.98 18.12 -19.60
N PRO A 15 -14.15 16.89 -20.11
CA PRO A 15 -13.67 15.63 -19.52
C PRO A 15 -12.17 15.43 -19.71
N LEU A 16 -11.56 14.69 -18.79
CA LEU A 16 -10.15 14.29 -18.84
C LEU A 16 -10.06 12.77 -18.86
N GLN A 17 -9.11 12.22 -19.62
CA GLN A 17 -8.81 10.80 -19.63
C GLN A 17 -7.32 10.57 -19.34
N HIS A 18 -7.03 9.64 -18.43
CA HIS A 18 -5.69 9.16 -18.12
C HIS A 18 -5.74 7.63 -17.99
N GLU A 19 -5.02 6.93 -18.87
CA GLU A 19 -5.12 5.47 -18.99
C GLU A 19 -6.58 4.97 -19.10
N GLN A 20 -7.02 4.19 -18.12
CA GLN A 20 -8.36 3.62 -18.01
C GLN A 20 -9.31 4.50 -17.17
N ALA A 21 -8.82 5.60 -16.60
CA ALA A 21 -9.62 6.51 -15.80
C ALA A 21 -10.14 7.68 -16.66
N ARG A 22 -11.45 7.94 -16.60
CA ARG A 22 -12.08 9.12 -17.23
C ARG A 22 -12.82 9.95 -16.18
N LEU A 23 -12.45 11.21 -16.05
CA LEU A 23 -13.05 12.16 -15.12
C LEU A 23 -13.95 13.13 -15.88
N GLU A 24 -15.18 13.32 -15.38
CA GLU A 24 -16.22 14.14 -16.01
C GLU A 24 -16.90 15.05 -15.00
N LEU A 25 -17.45 16.16 -15.48
CA LEU A 25 -18.30 17.06 -14.70
C LEU A 25 -19.77 16.62 -14.83
N VAL A 26 -20.48 16.48 -13.70
CA VAL A 26 -21.90 16.08 -13.70
C VAL A 26 -22.81 17.27 -13.48
N GLU A 27 -23.84 17.42 -14.31
CA GLU A 27 -24.73 18.58 -14.24
C GLU A 27 -25.77 18.50 -13.08
N PRO A 28 -26.01 19.61 -12.35
CA PRO A 28 -25.24 20.86 -12.34
C PRO A 28 -23.83 20.66 -11.75
N GLY A 29 -22.80 21.09 -12.47
CA GLY A 29 -21.39 20.80 -12.16
C GLY A 29 -20.78 21.55 -10.98
N LEU A 30 -21.35 22.69 -10.59
CA LEU A 30 -20.79 23.59 -9.59
C LEU A 30 -21.88 24.09 -8.64
N ASP A 31 -21.57 24.08 -7.35
CA ASP A 31 -22.29 24.83 -6.34
C ASP A 31 -21.34 25.76 -5.57
N LEU A 32 -21.76 27.01 -5.40
CA LEU A 32 -21.02 28.03 -4.66
C LEU A 32 -21.82 28.34 -3.40
N ALA A 33 -21.33 27.85 -2.26
CA ALA A 33 -22.02 28.06 -1.00
C ALA A 33 -21.85 29.51 -0.52
N SER A 34 -22.75 29.91 0.39
CA SER A 34 -22.78 31.27 0.94
C SER A 34 -21.54 31.66 1.74
N ASP A 35 -20.78 30.68 2.25
CA ASP A 35 -19.53 30.88 3.00
C ASP A 35 -18.29 30.98 2.09
N GLY A 36 -18.50 30.94 0.77
CA GLY A 36 -17.44 31.03 -0.23
C GLY A 36 -16.80 29.68 -0.59
N SER A 37 -17.27 28.55 -0.03
CA SER A 37 -16.80 27.23 -0.46
C SER A 37 -17.25 26.90 -1.90
N VAL A 38 -16.44 26.07 -2.56
CA VAL A 38 -16.64 25.65 -3.95
C VAL A 38 -16.84 24.14 -3.98
N LEU A 39 -18.04 23.70 -4.33
CA LEU A 39 -18.40 22.28 -4.44
C LEU A 39 -18.54 21.92 -5.92
N VAL A 40 -17.91 20.82 -6.35
CA VAL A 40 -17.90 20.37 -7.75
C VAL A 40 -18.45 18.95 -7.81
N ARG A 41 -19.42 18.70 -8.70
CA ARG A 41 -19.96 17.36 -8.91
C ARG A 41 -19.19 16.66 -10.01
N LEU A 42 -18.49 15.60 -9.66
CA LEU A 42 -17.61 14.86 -10.54
C LEU A 42 -18.08 13.42 -10.68
N CYS A 43 -17.80 12.82 -11.84
CA CYS A 43 -17.92 11.39 -12.06
C CYS A 43 -16.58 10.85 -12.54
N LEU A 44 -16.05 9.84 -11.85
CA LEU A 44 -14.83 9.14 -12.23
C LEU A 44 -15.22 7.74 -12.71
N HIS A 45 -14.85 7.43 -13.95
CA HIS A 45 -15.11 6.15 -14.59
C HIS A 45 -13.83 5.32 -14.66
N ASN A 46 -13.96 4.02 -14.48
CA ASN A 46 -12.95 3.02 -14.78
C ASN A 46 -13.35 2.25 -16.04
N ASP A 47 -12.75 2.59 -17.17
CA ASP A 47 -13.08 2.02 -18.47
C ASP A 47 -12.72 0.52 -18.58
N ARG A 48 -11.89 -0.02 -17.66
CA ARG A 48 -11.56 -1.45 -17.62
C ARG A 48 -12.65 -2.26 -16.92
N THR A 49 -13.14 -1.80 -15.78
CA THR A 49 -14.19 -2.51 -15.02
C THR A 49 -15.60 -2.13 -15.47
N GLY A 50 -15.75 -0.95 -16.10
CA GLY A 50 -17.03 -0.36 -16.44
C GLY A 50 -17.72 0.32 -15.25
N GLU A 51 -17.04 0.42 -14.11
CA GLU A 51 -17.55 1.07 -12.89
C GLU A 51 -17.41 2.59 -12.98
N SER A 52 -18.27 3.30 -12.25
CA SER A 52 -18.22 4.75 -12.15
C SER A 52 -18.69 5.21 -10.78
N GLY A 53 -17.99 6.18 -10.19
CA GLY A 53 -18.40 6.84 -8.95
C GLY A 53 -18.74 8.30 -9.21
N GLU A 54 -19.95 8.72 -8.84
CA GLU A 54 -20.36 10.12 -8.83
C GLU A 54 -20.34 10.65 -7.40
N GLN A 55 -19.70 11.81 -7.19
CA GLN A 55 -19.62 12.44 -5.88
C GLN A 55 -19.55 13.96 -5.99
N THR A 56 -20.06 14.64 -4.95
CA THR A 56 -19.79 16.06 -4.76
C THR A 56 -18.48 16.20 -4.01
N VAL A 57 -17.51 16.85 -4.64
CA VAL A 57 -16.19 17.12 -4.12
C VAL A 57 -16.13 18.55 -3.60
N GLN A 58 -15.70 18.76 -2.35
CA GLN A 58 -15.40 20.12 -1.89
C GLN A 58 -14.04 20.50 -2.45
N LEU A 59 -13.98 21.36 -3.47
CA LEU A 59 -12.71 21.74 -4.07
C LEU A 59 -12.02 22.88 -3.30
N VAL A 60 -12.82 23.78 -2.71
CA VAL A 60 -12.31 24.87 -1.88
C VAL A 60 -13.17 24.91 -0.61
N PRO A 61 -12.57 24.84 0.59
CA PRO A 61 -13.30 25.00 1.84
C PRO A 61 -13.79 26.46 2.01
N ALA A 62 -14.53 26.73 3.08
CA ALA A 62 -14.93 28.10 3.40
C ALA A 62 -13.72 29.04 3.44
N THR A 63 -13.73 30.12 2.64
CA THR A 63 -12.57 30.99 2.44
C THR A 63 -12.92 32.47 2.59
N GLN A 64 -11.98 33.22 3.17
CA GLN A 64 -12.04 34.68 3.26
C GLN A 64 -11.23 35.37 2.15
N ASP A 65 -10.51 34.63 1.32
CA ASP A 65 -9.70 35.14 0.20
C ASP A 65 -10.18 34.54 -1.15
N PRO A 66 -11.16 35.19 -1.80
CA PRO A 66 -11.74 34.71 -3.05
C PRO A 66 -10.77 34.73 -4.23
N GLU A 67 -9.76 35.60 -4.23
CA GLU A 67 -8.78 35.70 -5.33
C GLU A 67 -7.81 34.52 -5.29
N ARG A 68 -7.29 34.21 -4.10
CA ARG A 68 -6.45 33.02 -3.88
C ARG A 68 -7.18 31.73 -4.19
N ALA A 69 -8.45 31.61 -3.76
CA ALA A 69 -9.27 30.46 -4.06
C ALA A 69 -9.51 30.29 -5.56
N TYR A 70 -9.79 31.37 -6.29
CA TYR A 70 -9.94 31.30 -7.75
C TYR A 70 -8.63 30.89 -8.43
N ALA A 71 -7.49 31.43 -7.99
CA ALA A 71 -6.17 31.06 -8.51
C ALA A 71 -5.85 29.57 -8.29
N PHE A 72 -6.24 29.02 -7.14
CA PHE A 72 -6.14 27.59 -6.84
C PHE A 72 -7.02 26.74 -7.77
N VAL A 73 -8.29 27.09 -7.98
CA VAL A 73 -9.16 26.33 -8.89
C VAL A 73 -8.59 26.33 -10.32
N GLN A 74 -8.04 27.46 -10.77
CA GLN A 74 -7.33 27.52 -12.06
C GLN A 74 -6.13 26.58 -12.11
N ALA A 75 -5.35 26.50 -11.04
CA ALA A 75 -4.20 25.63 -10.95
C ALA A 75 -4.59 24.16 -10.87
N TRP A 76 -5.63 23.83 -10.12
CA TRP A 76 -6.19 22.48 -10.01
C TRP A 76 -6.62 21.97 -11.38
N VAL A 77 -7.41 22.77 -12.13
CA VAL A 77 -7.85 22.40 -13.49
C VAL A 77 -6.65 22.18 -14.43
N GLN A 78 -5.62 23.03 -14.35
CA GLN A 78 -4.39 22.87 -15.17
C GLN A 78 -3.56 21.65 -14.77
N SER A 79 -3.65 21.22 -13.51
CA SER A 79 -2.85 20.13 -12.95
C SER A 79 -3.60 18.80 -12.91
N LEU A 80 -4.88 18.77 -13.30
CA LEU A 80 -5.73 17.57 -13.31
C LEU A 80 -5.06 16.34 -13.94
N PRO A 81 -4.31 16.41 -15.06
CA PRO A 81 -3.60 15.25 -15.60
C PRO A 81 -2.61 14.61 -14.61
N SER A 82 -1.83 15.43 -13.88
CA SER A 82 -0.86 14.96 -12.90
C SER A 82 -1.55 14.43 -11.64
N LEU A 83 -2.61 15.11 -11.19
CA LEU A 83 -3.39 14.70 -10.02
C LEU A 83 -4.11 13.38 -10.27
N LEU A 84 -4.73 13.22 -11.44
CA LEU A 84 -5.41 11.98 -11.83
C LEU A 84 -4.41 10.82 -11.98
N ALA A 85 -3.23 11.07 -12.54
CA ALA A 85 -2.16 10.07 -12.60
C ALA A 85 -1.76 9.59 -11.20
N CYS A 86 -1.62 10.50 -10.23
CA CYS A 86 -1.34 10.14 -8.83
C CYS A 86 -2.44 9.23 -8.25
N VAL A 87 -3.71 9.59 -8.44
CA VAL A 87 -4.86 8.78 -7.96
C VAL A 87 -4.89 7.39 -8.59
N VAL A 88 -4.62 7.29 -9.89
CA VAL A 88 -4.59 6.01 -10.61
C VAL A 88 -3.44 5.13 -10.10
N ASP A 89 -2.22 5.70 -9.98
CA ASP A 89 -1.04 4.99 -9.47
C ASP A 89 -1.28 4.46 -8.05
N ARG A 90 -1.84 5.29 -7.15
CA ARG A 90 -2.08 4.92 -5.74
C ARG A 90 -3.19 3.89 -5.57
N SER A 91 -4.17 3.85 -6.48
CA SER A 91 -5.31 2.92 -6.38
C SER A 91 -5.13 1.63 -7.18
N GLY A 92 -3.99 1.45 -7.86
CA GLY A 92 -3.77 0.32 -8.77
C GLY A 92 -4.81 0.27 -9.90
N GLY A 93 -5.41 1.42 -10.24
CA GLY A 93 -6.50 1.53 -11.20
C GLY A 93 -7.79 0.80 -10.79
N ARG A 94 -8.07 0.65 -9.48
CA ARG A 94 -9.33 0.09 -8.95
C ARG A 94 -10.29 1.15 -8.42
N SER A 95 -9.80 2.25 -7.86
CA SER A 95 -10.67 3.27 -7.25
C SER A 95 -11.43 4.10 -8.29
N VAL A 96 -12.71 4.37 -8.00
CA VAL A 96 -13.62 5.19 -8.83
C VAL A 96 -14.22 6.36 -8.06
N ALA A 97 -13.76 6.66 -6.84
CA ALA A 97 -14.31 7.74 -6.02
C ALA A 97 -13.67 9.10 -6.36
N PRO A 98 -14.45 10.12 -6.77
CA PRO A 98 -13.91 11.46 -7.04
C PRO A 98 -13.31 12.17 -5.82
N SER A 99 -13.67 11.81 -4.59
CA SER A 99 -13.06 12.36 -3.36
C SER A 99 -11.55 12.14 -3.29
N MET A 100 -11.00 11.16 -4.01
CA MET A 100 -9.55 10.99 -4.16
C MET A 100 -8.84 12.21 -4.78
N LEU A 101 -9.58 13.18 -5.34
CA LEU A 101 -9.04 14.43 -5.89
C LEU A 101 -9.23 15.63 -4.95
N GLU A 102 -9.64 15.40 -3.70
CA GLU A 102 -9.81 16.43 -2.66
C GLU A 102 -8.51 16.84 -1.97
N PHE A 103 -7.54 15.93 -1.87
CA PHE A 103 -6.25 16.16 -1.19
C PHE A 103 -5.50 17.44 -1.62
N PRO A 104 -5.61 17.95 -2.87
CA PRO A 104 -4.98 19.22 -3.26
C PRO A 104 -5.43 20.43 -2.41
N GLN A 105 -6.57 20.34 -1.71
CA GLN A 105 -6.99 21.35 -0.75
C GLN A 105 -5.94 21.64 0.32
N LEU A 106 -5.10 20.66 0.67
CA LEU A 106 -3.98 20.87 1.59
C LEU A 106 -3.01 21.95 1.08
N ALA A 107 -2.92 22.20 -0.23
CA ALA A 107 -2.16 23.32 -0.78
C ALA A 107 -2.75 24.68 -0.35
N LEU A 108 -4.07 24.81 -0.24
CA LEU A 108 -4.73 26.03 0.26
C LEU A 108 -4.49 26.23 1.75
N GLU A 109 -4.41 25.15 2.52
CA GLU A 109 -4.28 25.21 3.98
C GLU A 109 -2.82 25.38 4.43
N GLN A 110 -1.89 24.69 3.77
CA GLN A 110 -0.52 24.52 4.25
C GLN A 110 0.50 25.35 3.46
N SER A 111 0.20 25.73 2.21
CA SER A 111 1.14 26.50 1.37
C SER A 111 0.93 28.01 1.46
N GLN A 112 1.97 28.78 1.16
CA GLN A 112 1.92 30.24 1.01
C GLN A 112 1.62 30.70 -0.43
N ALA A 113 1.34 29.77 -1.35
CA ALA A 113 1.03 30.12 -2.74
C ALA A 113 -0.22 31.01 -2.82
N ARG A 114 -0.17 31.99 -3.71
CA ARG A 114 -1.26 32.95 -3.95
C ARG A 114 -1.66 33.05 -5.42
N THR A 115 -0.74 32.71 -6.32
CA THR A 115 -0.96 32.79 -7.76
C THR A 115 -1.17 31.41 -8.37
N THR A 116 -1.82 31.37 -9.53
CA THR A 116 -2.03 30.12 -10.28
C THR A 116 -0.71 29.42 -10.59
N ALA A 117 0.33 30.16 -10.97
CA ALA A 117 1.63 29.57 -11.33
C ALA A 117 2.31 28.89 -10.13
N GLU A 118 2.27 29.52 -8.95
CA GLU A 118 2.83 28.94 -7.72
C GLU A 118 2.08 27.67 -7.29
N PHE A 119 0.75 27.63 -7.47
CA PHE A 119 -0.02 26.43 -7.20
C PHE A 119 0.26 25.33 -8.24
N VAL A 120 0.37 25.66 -9.53
CA VAL A 120 0.70 24.67 -10.59
C VAL A 120 2.06 24.03 -10.32
N GLU A 121 3.07 24.82 -9.91
CA GLU A 121 4.39 24.29 -9.56
C GLU A 121 4.30 23.20 -8.49
N GLN A 122 3.46 23.39 -7.46
CA GLN A 122 3.27 22.40 -6.40
C GLN A 122 2.39 21.22 -6.82
N LEU A 123 1.28 21.49 -7.51
CA LEU A 123 0.29 20.48 -7.93
C LEU A 123 0.79 19.59 -9.08
N THR A 124 1.91 19.94 -9.71
CA THR A 124 2.57 19.13 -10.73
C THR A 124 3.87 18.47 -10.25
N ASP A 125 4.36 18.81 -9.05
CA ASP A 125 5.50 18.13 -8.43
C ASP A 125 5.04 16.80 -7.79
N PRO A 126 5.46 15.64 -8.33
CA PRO A 126 5.02 14.34 -7.81
C PRO A 126 5.42 14.10 -6.35
N SER A 127 6.50 14.71 -5.86
CA SER A 127 6.93 14.55 -4.46
C SER A 127 6.00 15.26 -3.49
N ILE A 128 5.55 16.46 -3.84
CA ILE A 128 4.62 17.26 -3.01
C ILE A 128 3.23 16.65 -3.06
N VAL A 129 2.74 16.32 -4.26
CA VAL A 129 1.43 15.70 -4.48
C VAL A 129 1.28 14.40 -3.68
N ARG A 130 2.32 13.55 -3.65
CA ARG A 130 2.31 12.32 -2.85
C ARG A 130 2.20 12.57 -1.36
N VAL A 131 2.95 13.55 -0.82
CA VAL A 131 2.88 13.89 0.61
C VAL A 131 1.46 14.34 1.00
N TRP A 132 0.79 15.12 0.15
CA TRP A 132 -0.59 15.53 0.41
C TRP A 132 -1.59 14.39 0.26
N ALA A 133 -1.43 13.53 -0.75
CA ALA A 133 -2.29 12.36 -0.90
C ALA A 133 -2.18 11.42 0.30
N ALA A 134 -0.96 11.11 0.75
CA ALA A 134 -0.69 10.32 1.96
C ALA A 134 -1.30 10.95 3.22
N ALA A 135 -1.18 12.27 3.38
CA ALA A 135 -1.76 12.97 4.52
C ALA A 135 -3.30 12.93 4.50
N ALA A 136 -3.92 13.05 3.34
CA ALA A 136 -5.37 12.92 3.18
C ALA A 136 -5.84 11.49 3.47
N ASP A 137 -5.13 10.47 2.97
CA ASP A 137 -5.44 9.07 3.22
C ASP A 137 -5.33 8.75 4.72
N ALA A 138 -4.28 9.22 5.39
CA ALA A 138 -4.12 9.06 6.84
C ALA A 138 -5.25 9.74 7.65
N ALA A 139 -5.72 10.92 7.22
CA ALA A 139 -6.85 11.60 7.86
C ALA A 139 -8.16 10.81 7.68
N ASN A 140 -8.42 10.33 6.46
CA ASN A 140 -9.59 9.50 6.15
C ASN A 140 -9.57 8.18 6.95
N THR A 141 -8.41 7.53 7.06
CA THR A 141 -8.24 6.34 7.90
C THR A 141 -8.54 6.64 9.36
N ALA A 142 -8.05 7.76 9.91
CA ALA A 142 -8.31 8.11 11.29
C ALA A 142 -9.80 8.37 11.57
N GLU A 143 -10.51 8.97 10.62
CA GLU A 143 -11.97 9.16 10.69
C GLU A 143 -12.70 7.81 10.62
N TRP A 144 -12.35 6.94 9.68
CA TRP A 144 -12.93 5.60 9.58
C TRP A 144 -12.72 4.77 10.86
N VAL A 145 -11.51 4.77 11.42
CA VAL A 145 -11.22 4.11 12.70
C VAL A 145 -12.08 4.68 13.83
N ALA A 146 -12.27 6.00 13.86
CA ALA A 146 -13.10 6.64 14.88
C ALA A 146 -14.58 6.24 14.77
N ASP A 147 -15.11 6.17 13.56
CA ASP A 147 -16.49 5.77 13.28
C ASP A 147 -16.74 4.30 13.67
N VAL A 148 -15.88 3.39 13.24
CA VAL A 148 -15.99 1.96 13.62
C VAL A 148 -15.84 1.80 15.14
N CYS A 149 -14.91 2.52 15.76
CA CYS A 149 -14.77 2.53 17.22
C CYS A 149 -16.02 3.08 17.92
N GLN A 150 -16.73 4.04 17.34
CA GLN A 150 -17.98 4.55 17.89
C GLN A 150 -19.08 3.49 17.86
N ASP A 151 -19.25 2.81 16.73
CA ASP A 151 -20.29 1.79 16.55
C ASP A 151 -20.05 0.58 17.47
N LEU A 152 -18.79 0.20 17.66
CA LEU A 152 -18.39 -0.95 18.49
C LEU A 152 -18.11 -0.59 19.96
N ARG A 153 -18.35 0.67 20.36
CA ARG A 153 -18.14 1.17 21.74
C ARG A 153 -16.69 1.11 22.22
N LEU A 154 -15.74 1.24 21.29
CA LEU A 154 -14.30 1.33 21.52
C LEU A 154 -13.77 2.77 21.44
N SER A 155 -14.63 3.80 21.40
CA SER A 155 -14.23 5.21 21.18
C SER A 155 -13.11 5.72 22.09
N LYS A 156 -12.95 5.18 23.30
CA LYS A 156 -11.83 5.50 24.21
C LYS A 156 -10.46 5.21 23.58
N HIS A 157 -10.39 4.23 22.68
CA HIS A 157 -9.17 3.73 22.06
C HIS A 157 -8.96 4.23 20.62
N ALA A 158 -9.92 4.95 20.03
CA ALA A 158 -9.90 5.35 18.63
C ALA A 158 -8.59 6.03 18.20
N THR A 159 -8.12 7.04 18.97
CA THR A 159 -6.85 7.73 18.65
C THR A 159 -5.64 6.80 18.74
N ALA A 160 -5.61 5.89 19.71
CA ALA A 160 -4.50 4.96 19.86
C ALA A 160 -4.50 3.90 18.75
N LEU A 161 -5.67 3.41 18.35
CA LEU A 161 -5.84 2.48 17.24
C LEU A 161 -5.50 3.13 15.89
N ALA A 162 -5.97 4.36 15.65
CA ALA A 162 -5.62 5.10 14.44
C ALA A 162 -4.10 5.35 14.32
N ALA A 163 -3.41 5.56 15.45
CA ALA A 163 -1.95 5.70 15.48
C ALA A 163 -1.20 4.38 15.22
N LEU A 164 -1.87 3.23 15.29
CA LEU A 164 -1.29 1.93 14.95
C LEU A 164 -1.43 1.58 13.48
N CYS A 165 -2.31 2.26 12.72
CA CYS A 165 -2.45 2.06 11.28
C CYS A 165 -1.11 2.27 10.56
N ARG A 166 -0.82 1.39 9.61
CA ARG A 166 0.33 1.53 8.71
C ARG A 166 -0.11 1.43 7.27
N THR A 167 0.63 2.14 6.42
CA THR A 167 0.47 1.99 4.99
C THR A 167 1.21 0.75 4.52
N GLY A 168 0.55 0.00 3.65
CA GLY A 168 1.09 -1.12 2.92
C GLY A 168 0.96 -0.87 1.43
N ILE A 169 1.59 -1.75 0.65
CA ILE A 169 1.47 -1.77 -0.80
C ILE A 169 0.90 -3.13 -1.18
N GLU A 170 -0.36 -3.17 -1.56
CA GLU A 170 -0.97 -4.39 -2.08
C GLU A 170 -0.38 -4.70 -3.46
N LEU A 171 -0.08 -5.99 -3.70
CA LEU A 171 0.40 -6.49 -4.97
C LEU A 171 -0.67 -7.37 -5.62
N THR A 172 -1.56 -6.78 -6.41
CA THR A 172 -2.67 -7.52 -7.03
C THR A 172 -2.21 -8.16 -8.35
N PRO A 173 -2.27 -9.50 -8.51
CA PRO A 173 -1.94 -10.15 -9.78
C PRO A 173 -2.81 -9.64 -10.94
N ARG A 174 -2.18 -9.33 -12.06
CA ARG A 174 -2.88 -8.89 -13.27
C ARG A 174 -3.44 -10.08 -14.03
N SER A 175 -4.72 -9.96 -14.40
CA SER A 175 -5.42 -10.96 -15.22
C SER A 175 -5.21 -10.78 -16.73
N ASP A 176 -4.69 -9.64 -17.18
CA ASP A 176 -4.63 -9.26 -18.60
C ASP A 176 -3.46 -9.87 -19.41
N GLY A 177 -2.71 -10.80 -18.82
CA GLY A 177 -1.63 -11.53 -19.50
C GLY A 177 -0.45 -10.66 -19.96
N THR A 178 -0.50 -9.35 -19.72
CA THR A 178 0.55 -8.40 -20.08
C THR A 178 1.68 -8.53 -19.06
N SER A 179 2.77 -9.19 -19.46
CA SER A 179 3.96 -9.41 -18.64
C SER A 179 4.97 -8.26 -18.71
N ALA A 180 4.60 -7.11 -19.25
CA ALA A 180 5.51 -6.00 -19.50
C ALA A 180 5.69 -5.13 -18.24
N GLY A 181 6.43 -5.64 -17.26
CA GLY A 181 6.78 -4.92 -16.03
C GLY A 181 7.94 -5.60 -15.31
N ARG A 182 8.70 -4.85 -14.52
CA ARG A 182 9.81 -5.40 -13.72
C ARG A 182 9.34 -5.87 -12.34
N THR A 183 8.16 -5.43 -11.91
CA THR A 183 7.45 -5.93 -10.73
C THR A 183 6.63 -7.16 -11.11
N HIS A 184 6.93 -8.31 -10.51
CA HIS A 184 6.22 -9.57 -10.72
C HIS A 184 6.46 -10.59 -9.61
N LEU A 185 5.48 -11.49 -9.44
CA LEU A 185 5.64 -12.72 -8.67
C LEU A 185 6.25 -13.81 -9.57
N GLY A 186 7.07 -14.68 -8.99
CA GLY A 186 7.70 -15.81 -9.67
C GLY A 186 8.49 -15.41 -10.93
N GLY A 187 8.66 -16.37 -11.84
CA GLY A 187 9.27 -16.14 -13.15
C GLY A 187 10.79 -16.09 -13.15
N VAL A 188 11.33 -15.43 -14.17
CA VAL A 188 12.78 -15.31 -14.41
C VAL A 188 13.25 -13.95 -13.89
N PRO A 189 14.19 -13.88 -12.94
CA PRO A 189 14.70 -12.63 -12.42
C PRO A 189 15.63 -11.91 -13.39
N ASP A 190 15.69 -10.59 -13.27
CA ASP A 190 16.69 -9.74 -13.90
C ASP A 190 17.93 -9.65 -12.99
N LEU A 191 19.02 -10.32 -13.38
CA LEU A 191 20.27 -10.36 -12.59
C LEU A 191 21.45 -9.76 -13.39
N PRO A 192 22.51 -9.30 -12.71
CA PRO A 192 23.74 -8.93 -13.39
C PRO A 192 24.30 -10.11 -14.22
N PRO A 193 24.87 -9.87 -15.41
CA PRO A 193 25.50 -10.89 -16.23
C PRO A 193 26.52 -11.72 -15.42
N GLY A 194 26.33 -13.03 -15.43
CA GLY A 194 27.20 -13.96 -14.70
C GLY A 194 26.98 -13.98 -13.19
N ALA A 195 25.90 -13.38 -12.68
CA ALA A 195 25.50 -13.52 -11.29
C ALA A 195 25.38 -14.99 -10.89
N VAL A 196 25.86 -15.31 -9.69
CA VAL A 196 25.74 -16.65 -9.12
C VAL A 196 24.32 -16.84 -8.62
N TRP A 197 23.64 -17.90 -9.08
CA TRP A 197 22.29 -18.21 -8.62
C TRP A 197 22.30 -18.52 -7.11
N PRO A 198 21.33 -18.02 -6.32
CA PRO A 198 21.25 -18.33 -4.90
C PRO A 198 21.05 -19.83 -4.62
N HIS A 199 21.82 -20.40 -3.71
CA HIS A 199 21.71 -21.80 -3.30
C HIS A 199 21.68 -21.95 -1.78
N ARG A 200 20.91 -22.92 -1.29
CA ARG A 200 20.89 -23.37 0.10
C ARG A 200 20.94 -24.88 0.17
N ARG A 201 21.80 -25.43 1.03
CA ARG A 201 22.01 -26.90 1.16
C ARG A 201 22.29 -27.61 -0.17
N GLY A 202 22.91 -26.91 -1.13
CA GLY A 202 23.17 -27.44 -2.48
C GLY A 202 21.98 -27.40 -3.44
N HIS A 203 20.81 -26.94 -3.00
CA HIS A 203 19.63 -26.72 -3.85
C HIS A 203 19.57 -25.26 -4.29
N ALA A 204 19.20 -25.04 -5.54
CA ALA A 204 18.92 -23.70 -6.06
C ALA A 204 17.65 -23.16 -5.39
N MET A 205 17.71 -21.91 -4.91
CA MET A 205 16.54 -21.24 -4.34
C MET A 205 15.60 -20.77 -5.47
N THR A 206 14.31 -20.70 -5.15
CA THR A 206 13.24 -20.30 -6.05
C THR A 206 13.00 -18.80 -5.92
N LEU A 207 12.87 -18.08 -7.04
CA LEU A 207 12.43 -16.68 -7.02
C LEU A 207 10.95 -16.63 -6.65
N LEU A 208 10.62 -15.90 -5.59
CA LEU A 208 9.23 -15.64 -5.18
C LEU A 208 8.70 -14.34 -5.77
N ALA A 209 9.51 -13.27 -5.75
CA ALA A 209 9.10 -11.97 -6.28
C ALA A 209 10.31 -11.14 -6.73
N GLN A 210 10.08 -10.29 -7.72
CA GLN A 210 10.94 -9.18 -8.11
C GLN A 210 10.10 -7.90 -8.10
N ILE A 211 10.59 -6.84 -7.47
CA ILE A 211 9.89 -5.57 -7.31
C ILE A 211 10.75 -4.44 -7.85
N ASP A 212 10.22 -3.62 -8.76
CA ASP A 212 10.84 -2.34 -9.12
C ASP A 212 10.54 -1.31 -8.03
N LEU A 213 11.57 -0.88 -7.31
CA LEU A 213 11.40 0.05 -6.19
C LEU A 213 10.94 1.43 -6.65
N THR A 214 11.19 1.81 -7.90
CA THR A 214 10.67 3.07 -8.48
C THR A 214 9.15 3.03 -8.68
N GLU A 215 8.60 1.84 -8.87
CA GLU A 215 7.16 1.61 -8.96
C GLU A 215 6.56 1.51 -7.56
N ALA A 216 7.12 0.66 -6.69
CA ALA A 216 6.62 0.46 -5.33
C ALA A 216 6.61 1.75 -4.50
N THR A 217 7.64 2.60 -4.62
CA THR A 217 7.74 3.85 -3.84
C THR A 217 6.68 4.90 -4.18
N ARG A 218 5.87 4.70 -5.23
CA ARG A 218 4.70 5.55 -5.51
C ARG A 218 3.55 5.32 -4.52
N CYS A 219 3.53 4.15 -3.88
CA CYS A 219 2.55 3.74 -2.87
C CYS A 219 3.17 3.63 -1.46
N ASP A 220 4.45 3.97 -1.30
CA ASP A 220 5.16 3.92 -0.01
C ASP A 220 5.05 5.27 0.72
N ASP A 221 3.91 5.49 1.36
CA ASP A 221 3.61 6.74 2.05
C ASP A 221 4.52 6.97 3.27
N ASP A 222 4.91 5.88 3.92
CA ASP A 222 5.83 5.88 5.06
C ASP A 222 7.31 6.04 4.64
N GLN A 223 7.60 6.04 3.33
CA GLN A 223 8.93 6.22 2.73
C GLN A 223 9.99 5.27 3.31
N LEU A 224 9.61 4.00 3.49
CA LEU A 224 10.45 2.98 4.11
C LEU A 224 11.38 2.28 3.10
N LEU A 225 11.01 2.20 1.83
CA LEU A 225 11.75 1.53 0.79
C LEU A 225 12.85 2.42 0.19
N PRO A 226 13.94 1.83 -0.33
CA PRO A 226 14.88 2.57 -1.16
C PRO A 226 14.17 3.17 -2.37
N SER A 227 14.55 4.39 -2.78
CA SER A 227 13.83 5.15 -3.81
C SER A 227 13.90 4.58 -5.23
N ALA A 228 14.83 3.66 -5.49
CA ALA A 228 15.02 3.04 -6.80
C ALA A 228 15.85 1.75 -6.69
N GLY A 229 15.83 0.94 -7.75
CA GLY A 229 16.52 -0.35 -7.84
C GLY A 229 15.54 -1.52 -7.99
N LEU A 230 16.06 -2.74 -7.93
CA LEU A 230 15.24 -3.95 -7.84
C LEU A 230 15.39 -4.58 -6.47
N LEU A 231 14.28 -4.98 -5.87
CA LEU A 231 14.25 -5.89 -4.72
C LEU A 231 13.85 -7.28 -5.22
N GLN A 232 14.62 -8.30 -4.86
CA GLN A 232 14.40 -9.68 -5.31
C GLN A 232 14.37 -10.60 -4.10
N ILE A 233 13.34 -11.44 -4.01
CA ILE A 233 13.11 -12.35 -2.88
C ILE A 233 13.23 -13.78 -3.38
N PHE A 234 14.21 -14.51 -2.85
CA PHE A 234 14.43 -15.92 -3.12
C PHE A 234 14.19 -16.75 -1.86
N ALA A 235 13.74 -17.98 -2.05
CA ALA A 235 13.44 -18.91 -0.99
C ALA A 235 13.87 -20.35 -1.28
N ASP A 236 14.27 -21.07 -0.24
CA ASP A 236 14.40 -22.53 -0.27
C ASP A 236 13.05 -23.17 0.04
N LEU A 237 12.32 -23.60 -0.99
CA LEU A 237 11.01 -24.28 -0.84
C LEU A 237 11.15 -25.81 -0.71
N THR A 238 12.37 -26.34 -0.58
CA THR A 238 12.61 -27.79 -0.61
C THR A 238 12.45 -28.48 0.74
N SER A 239 12.48 -27.72 1.85
CA SER A 239 12.48 -28.28 3.21
C SER A 239 11.13 -28.13 3.90
N GLY A 240 10.40 -29.24 4.05
CA GLY A 240 9.15 -29.31 4.83
C GLY A 240 9.31 -29.15 6.36
N THR A 241 10.51 -28.90 6.88
CA THR A 241 10.75 -28.64 8.32
C THR A 241 11.88 -27.62 8.53
N GLY A 242 11.49 -26.38 8.84
CA GLY A 242 12.36 -25.31 9.33
C GLY A 242 13.07 -24.49 8.25
N TRP A 243 12.59 -23.27 8.02
CA TRP A 243 13.20 -22.35 7.06
C TRP A 243 14.52 -21.77 7.57
N ASP A 244 14.59 -21.46 8.86
CA ASP A 244 15.79 -20.95 9.50
C ASP A 244 16.31 -21.94 10.55
N ASP A 245 17.55 -22.40 10.35
CA ASP A 245 18.33 -23.04 11.42
C ASP A 245 19.79 -22.57 11.35
N ALA A 246 20.46 -22.55 12.50
CA ALA A 246 21.84 -22.07 12.63
C ALA A 246 22.85 -22.92 11.82
N ALA A 247 22.48 -24.13 11.41
CA ALA A 247 23.38 -25.06 10.73
C ALA A 247 23.42 -24.84 9.20
N HIS A 248 22.37 -24.25 8.63
CA HIS A 248 22.20 -24.21 7.17
C HIS A 248 21.92 -22.81 6.61
N GLY A 249 21.92 -21.78 7.46
CA GLY A 249 21.69 -20.39 7.05
C GLY A 249 20.22 -20.11 6.71
N PRO A 250 19.90 -18.86 6.35
CA PRO A 250 18.52 -18.44 6.19
C PRO A 250 17.88 -19.15 4.99
N GLY A 251 16.63 -19.60 5.17
CA GLY A 251 15.81 -20.17 4.10
C GLY A 251 15.32 -19.13 3.09
N LEU A 252 15.54 -17.85 3.41
CA LEU A 252 15.18 -16.68 2.65
C LEU A 252 16.44 -15.88 2.27
N LEU A 253 16.47 -15.35 1.05
CA LEU A 253 17.46 -14.38 0.61
C LEU A 253 16.74 -13.18 -0.02
N VAL A 254 17.01 -11.99 0.51
CA VAL A 254 16.59 -10.72 -0.10
C VAL A 254 17.80 -10.05 -0.73
N MET A 255 17.71 -9.80 -2.04
CA MET A 255 18.75 -9.13 -2.81
C MET A 255 18.25 -7.77 -3.30
N THR A 256 19.16 -6.80 -3.36
CA THR A 256 18.90 -5.52 -4.02
C THR A 256 19.87 -5.28 -5.17
N GLN A 257 19.35 -4.81 -6.29
CA GLN A 257 20.15 -4.32 -7.42
C GLN A 257 20.02 -2.80 -7.46
N PRO A 258 21.12 -2.04 -7.40
CA PRO A 258 21.03 -0.59 -7.46
C PRO A 258 20.61 -0.13 -8.86
N PRO A 259 19.98 1.06 -8.98
CA PRO A 259 19.38 1.53 -10.23
C PRO A 259 20.40 1.78 -11.35
N ASP A 260 21.68 1.96 -11.02
CA ASP A 260 22.78 2.16 -11.95
C ASP A 260 23.38 0.85 -12.50
N THR A 261 22.81 -0.30 -12.14
CA THR A 261 23.14 -1.60 -12.76
C THR A 261 22.65 -1.61 -14.21
N ARG A 262 23.45 -1.03 -15.11
CA ARG A 262 23.09 -0.78 -16.53
C ARG A 262 22.88 -2.03 -17.39
N GLU A 263 23.22 -3.20 -16.88
CA GLU A 263 23.13 -4.47 -17.59
C GLU A 263 22.50 -5.48 -16.64
N LEU A 264 21.18 -5.49 -16.54
CA LEU A 264 20.47 -6.64 -15.96
C LEU A 264 19.92 -7.48 -17.10
N VAL A 265 20.02 -8.79 -16.96
CA VAL A 265 19.56 -9.75 -17.96
C VAL A 265 18.66 -10.77 -17.30
N ALA A 266 17.57 -11.11 -17.99
CA ALA A 266 16.70 -12.22 -17.61
C ALA A 266 17.55 -13.50 -17.49
N THR A 267 17.72 -13.99 -16.27
CA THR A 267 18.62 -15.10 -15.96
C THR A 267 17.79 -16.31 -15.56
N PRO A 268 17.64 -17.33 -16.42
CA PRO A 268 16.79 -18.47 -16.13
C PRO A 268 17.34 -19.28 -14.94
N PRO A 269 16.45 -19.95 -14.19
CA PRO A 269 16.86 -20.82 -13.09
C PRO A 269 17.77 -21.95 -13.60
N PRO A 270 18.73 -22.43 -12.78
CA PRO A 270 19.56 -23.58 -13.11
C PRO A 270 18.74 -24.82 -13.49
N THR A 271 19.31 -25.70 -14.31
CA THR A 271 18.63 -26.95 -14.71
C THR A 271 18.20 -27.76 -13.49
N GLY A 272 16.91 -28.09 -13.41
CA GLY A 272 16.33 -28.87 -12.32
C GLY A 272 15.92 -28.05 -11.09
N ALA A 273 16.16 -26.74 -11.09
CA ALA A 273 15.61 -25.84 -10.08
C ALA A 273 14.11 -25.60 -10.33
N GLU A 274 13.37 -25.43 -9.24
CA GLU A 274 11.96 -25.04 -9.28
C GLU A 274 11.82 -23.58 -9.76
N ALA A 275 10.75 -23.31 -10.50
CA ALA A 275 10.43 -21.98 -10.99
C ALA A 275 8.92 -21.77 -10.92
N LEU A 276 8.49 -20.74 -10.18
CA LEU A 276 7.10 -20.36 -10.11
C LEU A 276 6.67 -19.64 -11.40
N PRO A 277 5.41 -19.76 -11.84
CA PRO A 277 4.86 -18.98 -12.95
C PRO A 277 5.07 -17.47 -12.73
N ARG A 278 5.39 -16.76 -13.83
CA ARG A 278 5.52 -15.30 -13.77
C ARG A 278 4.14 -14.65 -13.75
N ARG A 279 3.85 -13.82 -12.75
CA ARG A 279 2.63 -13.01 -12.67
C ARG A 279 2.98 -11.54 -12.54
N ALA A 280 2.61 -10.73 -13.53
CA ALA A 280 2.69 -9.28 -13.36
C ALA A 280 1.70 -8.87 -12.26
N VAL A 281 2.05 -7.86 -11.49
CA VAL A 281 1.18 -7.31 -10.43
C VAL A 281 0.96 -5.83 -10.67
N SER A 282 -0.16 -5.30 -10.19
CA SER A 282 -0.37 -3.87 -10.00
C SER A 282 -0.15 -3.53 -8.53
N THR A 283 0.42 -2.37 -8.25
CA THR A 283 0.59 -1.85 -6.88
C THR A 283 -0.55 -0.90 -6.53
N SER A 284 -1.02 -0.93 -5.28
CA SER A 284 -1.87 0.12 -4.72
C SER A 284 -1.55 0.32 -3.24
N VAL A 285 -1.84 1.51 -2.73
CA VAL A 285 -1.82 1.79 -1.29
C VAL A 285 -2.89 0.95 -0.62
N ASP A 286 -2.50 0.35 0.50
CA ASP A 286 -3.35 -0.39 1.43
C ASP A 286 -3.14 0.18 2.84
N VAL A 287 -4.12 0.01 3.71
CA VAL A 287 -4.02 0.39 5.12
C VAL A 287 -4.29 -0.84 5.95
N SER A 288 -3.41 -1.11 6.90
CA SER A 288 -3.52 -2.27 7.77
C SER A 288 -3.35 -1.89 9.23
N LEU A 289 -3.98 -2.68 10.09
CA LEU A 289 -3.75 -2.70 11.53
C LEU A 289 -2.99 -3.98 11.92
N PRO A 290 -2.30 -3.98 13.07
CA PRO A 290 -1.67 -5.20 13.57
C PRO A 290 -2.70 -6.32 13.78
N PRO A 291 -2.33 -7.60 13.57
CA PRO A 291 -3.20 -8.73 13.89
C PRO A 291 -3.43 -8.83 15.41
N LEU A 292 -4.51 -9.49 15.83
CA LEU A 292 -4.97 -9.53 17.24
C LEU A 292 -3.86 -9.86 18.26
N ASP A 293 -3.05 -10.87 17.99
CA ASP A 293 -1.99 -11.35 18.89
C ASP A 293 -0.69 -10.54 18.82
N SER A 294 -0.70 -9.42 18.08
CA SER A 294 0.52 -8.67 17.78
C SER A 294 1.02 -7.87 18.99
N PRO A 295 2.36 -7.73 19.17
CA PRO A 295 2.98 -6.95 20.24
C PRO A 295 2.52 -5.49 20.32
N PHE A 296 1.97 -4.92 19.25
CA PHE A 296 1.61 -3.50 19.16
C PHE A 296 0.42 -3.12 20.05
N TYR A 297 -0.40 -4.08 20.49
CA TYR A 297 -1.52 -3.80 21.38
C TYR A 297 -1.17 -3.90 22.87
N ARG A 298 0.06 -4.30 23.23
CA ARG A 298 0.47 -4.49 24.63
C ARG A 298 0.36 -3.24 25.50
N ASP A 299 0.46 -2.06 24.88
CA ASP A 299 0.35 -0.77 25.56
C ASP A 299 -1.12 -0.35 25.80
N LEU A 300 -2.10 -1.05 25.20
CA LEU A 300 -3.54 -0.84 25.43
C LEU A 300 -4.02 -1.61 26.67
N THR A 301 -3.39 -1.38 27.82
CA THR A 301 -3.63 -2.17 29.05
C THR A 301 -5.05 -2.08 29.61
N ASP A 302 -5.80 -1.06 29.20
CA ASP A 302 -7.18 -0.82 29.61
C ASP A 302 -8.19 -1.55 28.70
N LEU A 303 -7.73 -2.23 27.66
CA LEU A 303 -8.54 -3.03 26.73
C LEU A 303 -8.33 -4.51 27.04
N ASP A 304 -9.39 -5.24 27.39
CA ASP A 304 -9.29 -6.68 27.66
C ASP A 304 -9.17 -7.49 26.35
N LEU A 305 -7.92 -7.75 25.96
CA LEU A 305 -7.57 -8.55 24.78
C LEU A 305 -7.25 -10.01 25.11
N THR A 306 -7.47 -10.44 26.36
CA THR A 306 -6.94 -11.74 26.83
C THR A 306 -7.69 -12.95 26.28
N GLY A 307 -8.92 -12.77 25.80
CA GLY A 307 -9.77 -13.86 25.31
C GLY A 307 -9.94 -15.00 26.33
N ALA A 308 -9.83 -14.69 27.64
CA ALA A 308 -9.57 -15.67 28.70
C ALA A 308 -10.62 -16.79 28.82
N ASP A 309 -11.82 -16.59 28.31
CA ASP A 309 -12.83 -17.63 28.11
C ASP A 309 -13.24 -17.69 26.62
N PRO A 310 -12.71 -18.65 25.83
CA PRO A 310 -13.10 -18.85 24.43
C PRO A 310 -14.57 -19.20 24.24
N THR A 311 -15.26 -19.66 25.30
CA THR A 311 -16.68 -20.03 25.26
C THR A 311 -17.62 -18.90 25.67
N ALA A 312 -17.08 -17.83 26.25
CA ALA A 312 -17.81 -16.64 26.65
C ALA A 312 -16.86 -15.41 26.68
N PRO A 313 -16.42 -14.91 25.52
CA PRO A 313 -15.53 -13.75 25.47
C PRO A 313 -16.17 -12.52 26.11
N SER A 314 -15.34 -11.62 26.65
CA SER A 314 -15.82 -10.33 27.14
C SER A 314 -16.41 -9.51 25.98
N ALA A 315 -17.36 -8.62 26.28
CA ALA A 315 -17.97 -7.77 25.25
C ALA A 315 -16.92 -6.86 24.57
N GLU A 316 -15.87 -6.46 25.29
CA GLU A 316 -14.76 -5.69 24.73
C GLU A 316 -13.88 -6.53 23.80
N PHE A 317 -13.57 -7.78 24.16
CA PHE A 317 -12.83 -8.70 23.28
C PHE A 317 -13.61 -8.98 21.99
N ALA A 318 -14.92 -9.24 22.10
CA ALA A 318 -15.77 -9.47 20.93
C ALA A 318 -15.84 -8.23 20.02
N ALA A 319 -16.06 -7.04 20.60
CA ALA A 319 -16.07 -5.79 19.87
C ALA A 319 -14.72 -5.50 19.20
N PHE A 320 -13.60 -5.84 19.84
CA PHE A 320 -12.28 -5.67 19.25
C PHE A 320 -12.02 -6.66 18.10
N GLY A 321 -12.50 -7.90 18.21
CA GLY A 321 -12.50 -8.85 17.10
C GLY A 321 -13.27 -8.33 15.89
N GLU A 322 -14.51 -7.87 16.10
CA GLU A 322 -15.33 -7.25 15.05
C GLU A 322 -14.66 -5.99 14.47
N PHE A 323 -13.98 -5.20 15.30
CA PHE A 323 -13.19 -4.05 14.85
C PHE A 323 -12.05 -4.50 13.93
N LEU A 324 -11.27 -5.52 14.31
CA LEU A 324 -10.16 -5.99 13.48
C LEU A 324 -10.64 -6.63 12.18
N ASP A 325 -11.77 -7.34 12.18
CA ASP A 325 -12.31 -7.96 10.96
C ASP A 325 -12.63 -6.92 9.86
N GLU A 326 -12.92 -5.67 10.23
CA GLU A 326 -13.14 -4.56 9.29
C GLU A 326 -11.85 -4.11 8.57
N PHE A 327 -10.70 -4.17 9.24
CA PHE A 327 -9.41 -3.71 8.70
C PHE A 327 -8.48 -4.85 8.29
N HIS A 328 -8.77 -6.07 8.75
CA HIS A 328 -7.96 -7.25 8.59
C HIS A 328 -8.88 -8.47 8.48
N PRO A 329 -9.72 -8.52 7.43
CA PRO A 329 -10.65 -9.63 7.25
C PRO A 329 -9.87 -10.95 7.23
N PRO A 330 -10.41 -12.04 7.81
CA PRO A 330 -9.75 -13.34 7.82
C PRO A 330 -9.27 -13.74 6.43
N LEU A 331 -8.10 -14.39 6.34
CA LEU A 331 -7.63 -15.01 5.11
C LEU A 331 -8.45 -16.28 4.82
N ASP A 332 -9.69 -16.11 4.36
CA ASP A 332 -10.47 -17.23 3.82
C ASP A 332 -10.07 -17.55 2.37
N ASP A 333 -10.61 -18.64 1.82
CA ASP A 333 -10.26 -19.06 0.46
C ASP A 333 -10.78 -18.09 -0.62
N ASP A 334 -11.81 -17.29 -0.32
CA ASP A 334 -12.43 -16.37 -1.29
C ASP A 334 -11.61 -15.08 -1.44
N ASP A 335 -10.91 -14.68 -0.37
CA ASP A 335 -10.10 -13.45 -0.36
C ASP A 335 -8.61 -13.67 -0.67
N ARG A 336 -8.21 -14.91 -0.97
CA ARG A 336 -6.84 -15.26 -1.35
C ARG A 336 -6.68 -15.34 -2.88
N PRO A 337 -5.49 -15.03 -3.41
CA PRO A 337 -4.25 -14.73 -2.69
C PRO A 337 -4.11 -13.26 -2.25
N ARG A 338 -3.50 -13.01 -1.07
CA ARG A 338 -3.15 -11.65 -0.60
C ARG A 338 -1.64 -11.43 -0.51
N HIS A 339 -1.10 -10.65 -1.45
CA HIS A 339 0.31 -10.26 -1.49
C HIS A 339 0.47 -8.79 -1.13
N ARG A 340 1.52 -8.46 -0.38
CA ARG A 340 1.83 -7.06 -0.04
C ARG A 340 3.29 -6.81 0.24
N LEU A 341 3.68 -5.54 0.17
CA LEU A 341 4.89 -4.99 0.78
C LEU A 341 4.49 -4.09 1.94
N LEU A 342 5.33 -3.98 2.97
CA LEU A 342 5.08 -3.10 4.11
C LEU A 342 3.75 -3.40 4.83
N GLY A 343 3.24 -2.45 5.64
CA GLY A 343 2.05 -2.66 6.47
C GLY A 343 2.26 -3.68 7.61
N TYR A 344 1.18 -4.39 7.96
CA TYR A 344 1.17 -5.55 8.85
C TYR A 344 0.92 -6.85 8.06
N ALA A 345 1.39 -7.97 8.61
CA ALA A 345 1.16 -9.27 8.00
C ALA A 345 -0.22 -9.78 8.39
N ASP A 346 -0.80 -10.60 7.52
CA ASP A 346 -1.97 -11.43 7.79
C ASP A 346 -1.49 -12.84 8.16
N PRO A 347 -1.30 -13.18 9.45
CA PRO A 347 -0.69 -14.44 9.85
C PRO A 347 -1.64 -15.61 9.60
N LEU A 348 -1.11 -16.71 9.07
CA LEU A 348 -1.85 -17.97 8.95
C LEU A 348 -1.83 -18.77 10.27
N GLN A 349 -0.77 -18.60 11.04
CA GLN A 349 -0.51 -19.27 12.32
C GLN A 349 -0.17 -18.21 13.38
N ASN A 350 0.96 -18.35 14.09
CA ASN A 350 1.38 -17.37 15.10
C ASN A 350 1.90 -16.08 14.45
N ASP A 351 1.88 -14.97 15.21
CA ASP A 351 2.40 -13.67 14.78
C ASP A 351 3.86 -13.74 14.27
N PRO A 352 4.14 -13.31 13.03
CA PRO A 352 5.48 -13.36 12.46
C PRO A 352 6.51 -12.46 13.15
N TRP A 353 6.10 -11.35 13.79
CA TRP A 353 7.00 -10.47 14.54
C TRP A 353 7.55 -11.18 15.78
N GLU A 354 6.68 -11.85 16.54
CA GLU A 354 7.08 -12.64 17.70
C GLU A 354 7.97 -13.82 17.33
N GLN A 355 7.72 -14.48 16.18
CA GLN A 355 8.59 -15.53 15.67
C GLN A 355 10.00 -14.99 15.35
N CYS A 356 10.10 -13.86 14.65
CA CYS A 356 11.38 -13.23 14.38
C CYS A 356 12.10 -12.75 15.65
N ALA A 357 11.38 -12.13 16.59
CA ALA A 357 11.95 -11.69 17.86
C ALA A 357 12.41 -12.86 18.75
N THR A 358 11.75 -14.02 18.67
CA THR A 358 12.21 -15.23 19.35
C THR A 358 13.51 -15.76 18.74
N ALA A 359 13.64 -15.69 17.41
CA ALA A 359 14.86 -16.09 16.70
C ALA A 359 16.03 -15.11 16.93
N GLU A 360 15.75 -13.82 17.11
CA GLU A 360 16.72 -12.76 17.41
C GLU A 360 16.29 -11.90 18.62
N PRO A 361 16.54 -12.38 19.86
CA PRO A 361 16.07 -11.72 21.07
C PRO A 361 16.62 -10.31 21.32
N ASP A 362 17.70 -9.93 20.63
CA ASP A 362 18.31 -8.60 20.72
C ASP A 362 17.52 -7.52 19.96
N VAL A 363 16.58 -7.91 19.08
CA VAL A 363 15.70 -7.01 18.35
C VAL A 363 14.30 -7.12 18.93
N ALA A 364 13.81 -6.03 19.54
CA ALA A 364 12.47 -6.03 20.13
C ALA A 364 11.40 -6.29 19.04
N PRO A 365 10.31 -7.01 19.34
CA PRO A 365 9.26 -7.31 18.35
C PRO A 365 8.82 -6.07 17.57
N ALA A 366 8.47 -4.97 18.23
CA ALA A 366 8.02 -3.73 17.58
C ALA A 366 9.07 -3.03 16.68
N GLN A 367 10.34 -3.44 16.72
CA GLN A 367 11.40 -2.92 15.83
C GLN A 367 11.51 -3.69 14.51
N TRP A 368 10.77 -4.79 14.35
CA TRP A 368 10.64 -5.46 13.06
C TRP A 368 9.64 -4.73 12.16
N GLN A 369 9.88 -4.80 10.86
CA GLN A 369 9.02 -4.29 9.81
C GLN A 369 8.75 -5.41 8.82
N LEU A 370 7.48 -5.58 8.42
CA LEU A 370 7.18 -6.42 7.27
C LEU A 370 7.77 -5.76 6.04
N LEU A 371 8.58 -6.50 5.31
CA LEU A 371 9.07 -6.11 4.00
C LEU A 371 8.17 -6.66 2.90
N ALA A 372 7.75 -7.93 3.03
CA ALA A 372 6.86 -8.58 2.07
C ALA A 372 6.03 -9.69 2.71
N GLN A 373 4.81 -9.88 2.23
CA GLN A 373 3.98 -11.07 2.39
C GLN A 373 3.65 -11.62 1.00
N LEU A 374 3.92 -12.90 0.79
CA LEU A 374 3.73 -13.60 -0.48
C LEU A 374 2.89 -14.84 -0.22
N ASP A 375 1.73 -14.90 -0.87
CA ASP A 375 0.75 -15.96 -0.71
C ASP A 375 0.89 -17.04 -1.80
N SER A 376 0.30 -18.20 -1.56
CA SER A 376 0.13 -19.25 -2.55
C SER A 376 -0.80 -18.80 -3.67
N GLU A 377 -0.35 -18.93 -4.91
CA GLU A 377 -1.20 -18.73 -6.08
C GLU A 377 -1.88 -20.06 -6.47
N PRO A 378 -3.01 -20.02 -7.20
CA PRO A 378 -3.72 -21.23 -7.64
C PRO A 378 -2.85 -22.23 -8.43
N ASP A 379 -1.82 -21.75 -9.13
CA ASP A 379 -0.86 -22.57 -9.88
C ASP A 379 0.57 -22.52 -9.32
N ALA A 380 0.77 -21.88 -8.16
CA ALA A 380 2.07 -21.70 -7.52
C ALA A 380 1.91 -21.78 -6.00
N GLN A 381 1.79 -23.01 -5.49
CA GLN A 381 1.55 -23.27 -4.07
C GLN A 381 2.85 -23.16 -3.26
N LEU A 382 2.79 -22.46 -2.13
CA LEU A 382 3.88 -22.35 -1.17
C LEU A 382 3.64 -23.34 -0.02
N GLY A 383 4.01 -24.59 -0.24
CA GLY A 383 3.75 -25.67 0.73
C GLY A 383 2.31 -26.14 0.66
N ASP A 384 1.66 -26.37 1.81
CA ASP A 384 0.23 -26.68 1.86
C ASP A 384 -0.60 -25.39 1.91
N ASN A 385 -0.71 -24.74 0.74
CA ASN A 385 -1.42 -23.47 0.57
C ASN A 385 -0.97 -22.40 1.60
N GLY A 386 0.33 -22.24 1.77
CA GLY A 386 0.93 -21.39 2.79
C GLY A 386 1.24 -19.96 2.35
N LEU A 387 1.79 -19.19 3.30
CA LEU A 387 2.27 -17.82 3.14
C LEU A 387 3.72 -17.69 3.60
N VAL A 388 4.44 -16.86 2.85
CA VAL A 388 5.80 -16.42 3.17
C VAL A 388 5.75 -14.98 3.66
N TYR A 389 6.30 -14.73 4.84
CA TYR A 389 6.51 -13.41 5.40
C TYR A 389 8.00 -13.10 5.44
N VAL A 390 8.37 -11.90 5.01
CA VAL A 390 9.73 -11.38 5.07
C VAL A 390 9.72 -10.20 6.03
N LEU A 391 10.40 -10.35 7.17
CA LEU A 391 10.55 -9.28 8.14
C LEU A 391 11.99 -8.78 8.17
N ILE A 392 12.17 -7.50 8.43
CA ILE A 392 13.49 -6.86 8.52
C ILE A 392 13.51 -5.90 9.72
N PRO A 393 14.61 -5.82 10.50
CA PRO A 393 14.76 -4.79 11.51
C PRO A 393 14.70 -3.39 10.88
N ARG A 394 13.97 -2.46 11.50
CA ARG A 394 13.75 -1.09 10.97
C ARG A 394 15.05 -0.32 10.74
N ASP A 395 16.04 -0.51 11.61
CA ASP A 395 17.36 0.08 11.47
C ASP A 395 18.11 -0.47 10.24
N ALA A 396 17.99 -1.78 9.99
CA ALA A 396 18.57 -2.44 8.83
C ALA A 396 17.92 -2.01 7.52
N LEU A 397 16.58 -1.91 7.49
CA LEU A 397 15.85 -1.37 6.34
C LEU A 397 16.29 0.07 6.02
N SER A 398 16.35 0.93 7.03
CA SER A 398 16.82 2.32 6.88
C SER A 398 18.28 2.40 6.39
N ALA A 399 19.12 1.44 6.79
CA ALA A 399 20.51 1.36 6.36
C ALA A 399 20.69 0.68 4.98
N GLY A 400 19.62 0.11 4.40
CA GLY A 400 19.69 -0.69 3.19
C GLY A 400 20.38 -2.06 3.37
N ASP A 401 20.49 -2.55 4.60
CA ASP A 401 21.10 -3.85 4.92
C ASP A 401 20.05 -4.98 4.89
N PHE A 402 19.69 -5.40 3.67
CA PHE A 402 18.73 -6.48 3.45
C PHE A 402 19.23 -7.87 3.87
N THR A 403 20.50 -8.02 4.26
CA THR A 403 21.04 -9.30 4.77
C THR A 403 20.47 -9.66 6.15
N ARG A 404 19.89 -8.68 6.85
CA ARG A 404 19.19 -8.87 8.12
C ARG A 404 17.72 -9.24 7.98
N ALA A 405 17.21 -9.39 6.75
CA ALA A 405 15.86 -9.90 6.54
C ALA A 405 15.73 -11.37 7.00
N ARG A 406 14.57 -11.73 7.56
CA ARG A 406 14.22 -13.06 8.05
C ARG A 406 12.92 -13.54 7.42
N GLY A 407 12.87 -14.83 7.14
CA GLY A 407 11.71 -15.48 6.54
C GLY A 407 10.91 -16.25 7.56
N VAL A 408 9.60 -16.06 7.58
CA VAL A 408 8.65 -16.91 8.28
C VAL A 408 7.77 -17.59 7.22
N TRP A 409 7.74 -18.91 7.21
CA TRP A 409 6.90 -19.68 6.28
C TRP A 409 5.86 -20.46 7.08
N GLN A 410 4.60 -20.16 6.83
CA GLN A 410 3.45 -20.77 7.49
C GLN A 410 2.60 -21.49 6.44
N MET A 411 2.02 -22.63 6.81
CA MET A 411 1.15 -23.45 5.96
C MET A 411 0.01 -24.02 6.82
N HIS A 412 -1.08 -24.47 6.18
CA HIS A 412 -2.26 -25.01 6.87
C HIS A 412 -1.98 -26.31 7.63
#